data_AF-A0A645C920-F1
#
_entry.id   AF-A0A645C920-F1
#
_cell.length_a   1.000
_cell.length_b   1.000
_cell.length_c   1.000
_cell.angle_alpha   90.00
_cell.angle_beta   90.00
_cell.angle_gamma   90.00
#
_symmetry.space_group_name_H-M   'P 1'
#
loop_
_entity.id
_entity.type
_entity.pdbx_description
1 polymer ?
#
loop_
_entity_poly.entity_id
_entity_poly.type
_entity_poly.pdbx_seq_one_letter_code
_entity_poly.pdbx_strand_id
1 'polypeptide(L)'
;MSFVQSGFLRIFIETESKEVTQWISTKGYFVTDLSSFIFDKPARWTIQALTDTEIYTINKRDYKEIINTIPQWAELEKMFIIHCFITLEERVLSHLSMSAEERYHFFFENNKELFNQVPLQYIASMLGMTPETFSRIRKNQFL
;
A
#
# COMPACT_ATOMS: atom_id res chain seq x y z
N MET A 1 -2.56 -4.85 -13.73
CA MET A 1 -1.65 -4.18 -12.78
C MET A 1 -1.52 -2.73 -13.19
N SER A 2 -1.40 -1.82 -12.24
CA SER A 2 -1.31 -0.39 -12.55
C SER A 2 -0.15 0.26 -11.79
N PHE A 3 0.44 1.29 -12.37
CA PHE A 3 1.46 2.15 -11.78
C PHE A 3 0.84 3.51 -11.46
N VAL A 4 1.08 4.03 -10.26
CA VAL A 4 0.54 5.29 -9.79
C VAL A 4 1.41 6.44 -10.25
N GLN A 5 0.91 7.24 -11.19
CA GLN A 5 1.58 8.44 -11.68
C GLN A 5 1.32 9.64 -10.75
N SER A 6 0.08 9.77 -10.26
CA SER A 6 -0.32 10.78 -9.29
C SER A 6 -1.55 10.33 -8.50
N GLY A 7 -1.80 10.94 -7.34
CA GLY A 7 -2.92 10.61 -6.47
C GLY A 7 -2.63 9.53 -5.44
N PHE A 8 -3.67 9.16 -4.68
CA PHE A 8 -3.61 8.20 -3.59
C PHE A 8 -4.63 7.09 -3.77
N LEU A 9 -4.19 5.84 -3.68
CA LEU A 9 -5.04 4.66 -3.77
C LEU A 9 -5.02 3.88 -2.47
N ARG A 10 -6.20 3.57 -1.94
CA ARG A 10 -6.37 2.69 -0.78
C ARG A 10 -6.60 1.26 -1.23
N ILE A 11 -5.86 0.33 -0.64
CA ILE A 11 -6.07 -1.11 -0.82
C ILE A 11 -6.60 -1.66 0.50
N PHE A 12 -7.79 -2.27 0.47
CA PHE A 12 -8.46 -2.74 1.69
C PHE A 12 -9.36 -3.95 1.44
N ILE A 13 -9.75 -4.61 2.53
CA ILE A 13 -10.84 -5.58 2.55
C ILE A 13 -11.97 -5.08 3.43
N GLU A 14 -13.19 -5.45 3.09
CA GLU A 14 -14.33 -5.32 3.99
C GLU A 14 -14.50 -6.62 4.76
N THR A 15 -14.56 -6.52 6.09
CA THR A 15 -14.93 -7.62 6.98
C THR A 15 -16.35 -7.35 7.51
N GLU A 16 -16.98 -8.34 8.16
CA GLU A 16 -18.33 -8.17 8.72
C GLU A 16 -18.48 -6.98 9.68
N SER A 17 -17.39 -6.54 10.30
CA SER A 17 -17.40 -5.50 11.34
C SER A 17 -16.80 -4.17 10.89
N LYS A 18 -15.91 -4.18 9.90
CA LYS A 18 -15.13 -3.00 9.49
C LYS A 18 -14.33 -3.25 8.22
N GLU A 19 -13.90 -2.16 7.61
CA GLU A 19 -12.85 -2.18 6.61
C GLU A 19 -11.46 -2.27 7.26
N VAL A 20 -10.59 -3.08 6.67
CA VAL A 20 -9.19 -3.23 7.07
C VAL A 20 -8.31 -2.77 5.92
N THR A 21 -7.58 -1.67 6.13
CA THR A 21 -6.68 -1.09 5.15
C THR A 21 -5.38 -1.87 5.14
N GLN A 22 -5.04 -2.48 4.00
CA GLN A 22 -3.77 -3.15 3.78
C GLN A 22 -2.66 -2.15 3.51
N TRP A 23 -2.92 -1.16 2.65
CA TRP A 23 -1.91 -0.20 2.20
C TRP A 23 -2.54 1.04 1.57
N ILE A 24 -1.78 2.12 1.53
CA ILE A 24 -2.08 3.32 0.75
C ILE A 24 -0.94 3.51 -0.26
N SER A 25 -1.24 3.29 -1.54
CA SER A 25 -0.29 3.50 -2.64
C SER A 25 -0.26 4.98 -3.04
N THR A 26 0.95 5.49 -3.24
CA THR A 26 1.23 6.86 -3.69
C THR A 26 1.98 6.84 -5.02
N LYS A 27 2.36 8.01 -5.55
CA LYS A 27 3.19 8.12 -6.75
C LYS A 27 4.41 7.20 -6.69
N GLY A 28 4.67 6.46 -7.77
CA GLY A 28 5.79 5.54 -7.88
C GLY A 28 5.47 4.10 -7.46
N TYR A 29 4.33 3.87 -6.80
CA TYR A 29 3.92 2.52 -6.42
C TYR A 29 3.21 1.80 -7.57
N PHE A 30 3.41 0.49 -7.62
CA PHE A 30 2.53 -0.41 -8.35
C PHE A 30 1.37 -0.86 -7.45
N VAL A 31 0.21 -1.05 -8.06
CA VAL A 31 -1.00 -1.49 -7.39
C VAL A 31 -1.69 -2.56 -8.23
N THR A 32 -1.99 -3.69 -7.58
CA THR A 32 -2.74 -4.80 -8.14
C THR A 32 -3.12 -5.76 -7.02
N ASP A 33 -4.17 -6.55 -7.22
CA ASP A 33 -4.26 -7.82 -6.50
C ASP A 33 -3.32 -8.82 -7.19
N LEU A 34 -2.17 -9.08 -6.59
CA LEU A 34 -1.13 -9.92 -7.20
C LEU A 34 -1.60 -11.37 -7.37
N SER A 35 -2.39 -11.87 -6.42
CA SER A 35 -2.88 -13.26 -6.47
C SER A 35 -3.87 -13.45 -7.60
N SER A 36 -4.77 -12.48 -7.78
CA SER A 36 -5.69 -12.45 -8.90
C SER A 36 -4.96 -12.27 -10.24
N PHE A 37 -4.07 -11.28 -10.31
CA PHE A 37 -3.38 -10.94 -11.54
C PHE A 37 -2.48 -12.07 -12.06
N ILE A 38 -1.74 -12.75 -11.18
CA ILE A 38 -0.81 -13.82 -11.59
C ILE A 38 -1.53 -15.16 -11.72
N PHE A 39 -2.32 -15.56 -10.72
CA PHE A 39 -2.86 -16.92 -10.61
C PHE A 39 -4.33 -17.08 -11.02
N ASP A 40 -4.93 -16.05 -11.63
CA ASP A 40 -6.34 -16.07 -12.09
C ASP A 40 -7.33 -16.38 -10.95
N LYS A 41 -6.98 -15.97 -9.72
CA LYS A 41 -7.88 -16.09 -8.57
C LYS A 41 -8.85 -14.90 -8.52
N PRO A 42 -10.01 -15.04 -7.87
CA PRO A 42 -10.85 -13.90 -7.53
C PRO A 42 -10.03 -12.85 -6.75
N ALA A 43 -10.26 -11.57 -7.05
CA ALA A 43 -9.65 -10.47 -6.31
C ALA A 43 -10.10 -10.53 -4.84
N ARG A 44 -9.13 -10.41 -3.93
CA ARG A 44 -9.32 -10.35 -2.49
C ARG A 44 -9.42 -8.91 -2.01
N TRP A 45 -8.67 -8.02 -2.66
CA TRP A 45 -8.57 -6.63 -2.26
C TRP A 45 -9.44 -5.71 -3.12
N THR A 46 -10.08 -4.75 -2.47
CA THR A 46 -10.69 -3.59 -3.11
C THR A 46 -9.64 -2.49 -3.23
N ILE A 47 -9.58 -1.86 -4.40
CA ILE A 47 -8.70 -0.71 -4.67
C ILE A 47 -9.58 0.51 -4.94
N GLN A 48 -9.41 1.55 -4.14
CA GLN A 48 -10.22 2.78 -4.16
C GLN A 48 -9.33 4.01 -4.32
N ALA A 49 -9.66 4.89 -5.26
CA ALA A 49 -9.06 6.22 -5.35
C ALA A 49 -9.55 7.09 -4.19
N LEU A 50 -8.60 7.66 -3.43
CA LEU A 50 -8.88 8.61 -2.34
C LEU A 50 -8.85 10.06 -2.83
N THR A 51 -8.14 10.31 -3.94
CA THR A 51 -8.04 11.59 -4.62
C THR A 51 -8.15 11.39 -6.12
N ASP A 52 -8.24 12.47 -6.88
CA ASP A 52 -7.98 12.43 -8.31
C ASP A 52 -6.63 11.73 -8.55
N THR A 53 -6.64 10.71 -9.40
CA THR A 53 -5.53 9.77 -9.56
C THR A 53 -5.28 9.51 -11.04
N GLU A 54 -4.02 9.59 -11.45
CA GLU A 54 -3.56 9.16 -12.77
C GLU A 54 -2.77 7.86 -12.62
N ILE A 55 -3.13 6.85 -13.43
CA ILE A 55 -2.48 5.55 -13.43
C ILE A 55 -2.16 5.07 -14.84
N TYR A 56 -1.02 4.39 -14.99
CA TYR A 56 -0.72 3.61 -16.18
C TYR A 56 -1.07 2.15 -15.92
N THR A 57 -1.89 1.55 -16.77
CA THR A 57 -2.38 0.18 -16.56
C THR A 57 -1.87 -0.74 -17.64
N ILE A 58 -1.33 -1.89 -17.21
CA ILE A 58 -1.01 -3.01 -18.08
C ILE A 58 -1.94 -4.18 -17.79
N ASN A 59 -2.55 -4.73 -18.85
CA ASN A 59 -3.36 -5.92 -18.74
C ASN A 59 -2.47 -7.17 -18.62
N LYS A 60 -3.06 -8.28 -18.20
CA LYS A 60 -2.32 -9.53 -17.94
C LYS A 60 -1.63 -10.08 -19.19
N ARG A 61 -2.28 -9.96 -20.36
CA ARG A 61 -1.73 -10.47 -21.63
C ARG A 61 -0.46 -9.72 -21.97
N ASP A 62 -0.52 -8.39 -21.97
CA ASP A 62 0.63 -7.55 -22.33
C ASP A 62 1.76 -7.68 -21.29
N TYR A 63 1.42 -7.87 -20.01
CA TYR A 63 2.42 -8.18 -18.98
C TYR A 63 3.18 -9.47 -19.25
N LYS A 64 2.50 -10.53 -19.72
CA LYS A 64 3.16 -11.79 -20.10
C LYS A 64 4.05 -11.62 -21.33
N GLU A 65 3.65 -10.79 -22.29
CA GLU A 65 4.40 -10.56 -23.53
C GLU A 65 5.61 -9.65 -23.37
N ILE A 66 5.68 -8.88 -22.28
CA ILE A 66 6.81 -7.97 -22.04
C ILE A 66 8.16 -8.70 -22.04
N ILE A 67 8.21 -9.94 -21.53
CA ILE A 67 9.46 -10.73 -21.51
C ILE A 67 10.01 -10.98 -22.91
N ASN A 68 9.15 -11.02 -23.94
CA ASN A 68 9.54 -11.19 -25.33
C ASN A 68 10.00 -9.88 -25.98
N THR A 69 9.68 -8.74 -25.37
CA THR A 69 9.91 -7.39 -25.93
C THR A 69 11.09 -6.67 -25.28
N ILE A 70 11.33 -6.91 -23.98
CA ILE A 70 12.37 -6.24 -23.20
C ILE A 70 13.39 -7.30 -22.75
N PRO A 71 14.60 -7.36 -23.35
CA PRO A 71 15.58 -8.41 -23.09
C PRO A 71 16.01 -8.57 -21.62
N GLN A 72 15.95 -7.48 -20.83
CA GLN A 72 16.35 -7.45 -19.43
C GLN A 72 15.16 -7.55 -18.46
N TRP A 73 13.95 -7.82 -18.97
CA TRP A 73 12.74 -7.79 -18.14
C TRP A 73 12.79 -8.74 -16.96
N ALA A 74 13.27 -9.97 -17.15
CA ALA A 74 13.31 -10.96 -16.08
C ALA A 74 14.18 -10.51 -14.89
N GLU A 75 15.27 -9.79 -15.14
CA GLU A 75 16.12 -9.23 -14.09
C GLU A 75 15.43 -8.05 -13.39
N LEU A 76 14.82 -7.15 -14.17
CA LEU A 76 14.05 -6.02 -13.63
C LEU A 76 12.86 -6.48 -12.78
N GLU A 77 12.08 -7.45 -13.26
CA GLU A 77 10.94 -8.04 -12.56
C GLU A 77 11.41 -8.73 -11.27
N LYS A 78 12.52 -9.47 -11.31
CA LYS A 78 13.10 -10.09 -10.11
C LYS A 78 13.49 -9.03 -9.07
N MET A 79 14.21 -7.98 -9.47
CA MET A 79 14.59 -6.90 -8.56
C MET A 79 13.37 -6.19 -7.98
N PHE A 80 12.36 -5.95 -8.81
CA PHE A 80 11.09 -5.36 -8.39
C PHE A 80 10.38 -6.22 -7.34
N ILE A 81 10.25 -7.53 -7.57
CA ILE A 81 9.64 -8.47 -6.62
C ILE A 81 10.43 -8.52 -5.30
N ILE A 82 11.77 -8.53 -5.37
CA ILE A 82 12.64 -8.48 -4.18
C ILE A 82 12.37 -7.20 -3.39
N HIS A 83 12.28 -6.05 -4.05
CA HIS A 83 11.97 -4.78 -3.39
C HIS A 83 10.60 -4.82 -2.70
N CYS A 84 9.56 -5.31 -3.38
CA CYS A 84 8.24 -5.49 -2.77
C CYS A 84 8.27 -6.43 -1.55
N PHE A 85 9.05 -7.49 -1.61
CA PHE A 85 9.20 -8.44 -0.51
C PHE A 85 9.88 -7.80 0.70
N ILE A 86 10.98 -7.06 0.49
CA ILE A 86 11.68 -6.33 1.55
C ILE A 86 10.74 -5.31 2.21
N THR A 87 9.98 -4.54 1.41
CA THR A 87 8.99 -3.59 1.97
C THR A 87 7.93 -4.30 2.81
N LEU A 88 7.46 -5.48 2.40
CA LEU A 88 6.51 -6.27 3.18
C LEU A 88 7.15 -6.78 4.48
N GLU A 89 8.39 -7.28 4.42
CA GLU A 89 9.16 -7.76 5.57
C GLU A 89 9.40 -6.65 6.59
N GLU A 90 9.84 -5.47 6.17
CA GLU A 90 10.04 -4.29 7.03
C GLU A 90 8.75 -3.89 7.76
N ARG A 91 7.61 -3.96 7.07
CA ARG A 91 6.30 -3.70 7.68
C ARG A 91 5.96 -4.76 8.73
N VAL A 92 6.16 -6.03 8.42
CA VAL A 92 5.91 -7.12 9.39
C VAL A 92 6.81 -6.94 10.60
N LEU A 93 8.09 -6.65 10.40
CA LEU A 93 9.03 -6.37 11.47
C LEU A 93 8.56 -5.20 12.33
N SER A 94 8.18 -4.08 11.72
CA SER A 94 7.63 -2.91 12.42
C SER A 94 6.41 -3.27 13.28
N HIS A 95 5.49 -4.10 12.76
CA HIS A 95 4.33 -4.55 13.53
C HIS A 95 4.69 -5.46 14.71
N LEU A 96 5.76 -6.25 14.60
CA LEU A 96 6.20 -7.19 15.64
C LEU A 96 7.11 -6.54 16.69
N SER A 97 7.96 -5.58 16.30
CA SER A 97 9.02 -5.04 17.16
C SER A 97 8.71 -3.66 17.73
N MET A 98 7.86 -2.86 17.08
CA MET A 98 7.54 -1.50 17.51
C MET A 98 6.20 -1.44 18.26
N SER A 99 6.13 -0.57 19.26
CA SER A 99 4.90 -0.12 19.87
C SER A 99 4.04 0.67 18.88
N ALA A 100 2.75 0.88 19.22
CA ALA A 100 1.88 1.70 18.40
C ALA A 100 2.40 3.13 18.23
N GLU A 101 2.97 3.72 19.28
CA GLU A 101 3.52 5.07 19.23
C GLU A 101 4.72 5.13 18.29
N GLU A 102 5.68 4.21 18.41
CA GLU A 102 6.84 4.13 17.51
C GLU A 102 6.42 3.95 16.05
N ARG A 103 5.44 3.10 15.76
CA ARG A 103 4.90 2.94 14.38
C ARG A 103 4.29 4.23 13.86
N TYR A 104 3.54 4.96 14.70
CA TYR A 104 2.97 6.25 14.33
C TYR A 104 4.07 7.24 13.96
N HIS A 105 5.05 7.42 14.85
CA HIS A 105 6.15 8.37 14.65
C HIS A 105 6.97 8.04 13.40
N PHE A 106 7.36 6.77 13.26
CA PHE A 106 8.09 6.30 12.09
C PHE A 106 7.31 6.58 10.79
N PHE A 107 6.02 6.26 10.77
CA PHE A 107 5.20 6.50 9.58
C PHE A 107 4.99 7.99 9.28
N PHE A 108 4.77 8.80 10.32
CA PHE A 108 4.60 10.25 10.19
C PHE A 108 5.83 10.92 9.61
N GLU A 109 7.02 10.64 10.13
CA GLU A 109 8.25 11.28 9.66
C GLU A 109 8.56 10.94 8.19
N ASN A 110 8.23 9.72 7.76
CA ASN A 110 8.48 9.28 6.39
C ASN A 110 7.36 9.63 5.40
N ASN A 111 6.15 9.99 5.87
CA ASN A 111 4.96 10.12 5.02
C ASN A 111 4.05 11.30 5.40
N LYS A 112 4.62 12.46 5.75
CA LYS A 112 3.86 13.64 6.22
C LYS A 112 2.71 14.05 5.30
N GLU A 113 2.89 13.93 3.99
CA GLU A 113 1.86 14.29 3.01
C GLU A 113 0.57 13.46 3.16
N LEU A 114 0.69 12.16 3.49
CA LEU A 114 -0.46 11.27 3.66
C LEU A 114 -1.39 11.74 4.78
N PHE A 115 -0.84 12.31 5.85
CA PHE A 115 -1.64 12.78 6.99
C PHE A 115 -2.53 13.98 6.64
N ASN A 116 -2.25 14.69 5.55
CA ASN A 116 -3.04 15.82 5.07
C ASN A 116 -4.04 15.43 3.98
N GLN A 117 -3.73 14.39 3.20
CA GLN A 117 -4.50 14.03 2.00
C GLN A 117 -5.41 12.81 2.21
N VAL A 118 -5.13 11.98 3.22
CA VAL A 118 -5.84 10.71 3.45
C VAL A 118 -6.63 10.75 4.75
N PRO A 119 -7.90 10.30 4.76
CA PRO A 119 -8.65 10.12 5.99
C PRO A 119 -7.88 9.32 7.04
N LEU A 120 -7.71 9.91 8.22
CA LEU A 120 -6.83 9.37 9.27
C LEU A 120 -7.26 7.99 9.77
N GLN A 121 -8.54 7.64 9.67
CA GLN A 121 -9.03 6.31 10.01
C GLN A 121 -8.41 5.21 9.13
N TYR A 122 -8.08 5.52 7.86
CA TYR A 122 -7.43 4.57 6.95
C TYR A 122 -5.95 4.38 7.32
N ILE A 123 -5.27 5.46 7.71
CA ILE A 123 -3.91 5.41 8.24
C ILE A 123 -3.89 4.61 9.55
N ALA A 124 -4.82 4.88 10.47
CA ALA A 124 -4.94 4.14 11.73
C ALA A 124 -5.13 2.64 11.48
N SER A 125 -6.05 2.28 10.58
CA SER A 125 -6.29 0.90 10.16
C SER A 125 -5.02 0.24 9.59
N MET A 126 -4.30 0.94 8.69
CA MET A 126 -3.07 0.45 8.07
C MET A 126 -1.93 0.23 9.08
N LEU A 127 -1.84 1.08 10.11
CA LEU A 127 -0.85 0.94 11.20
C LEU A 127 -1.28 -0.03 12.31
N GLY A 128 -2.42 -0.70 12.15
CA GLY A 128 -2.95 -1.66 13.11
C GLY A 128 -3.41 -1.02 14.41
N MET A 129 -4.00 0.17 14.35
CA MET A 129 -4.49 0.93 15.49
C MET A 129 -6.00 1.15 15.42
N THR A 130 -6.65 1.25 16.57
CA THR A 130 -8.01 1.79 16.63
C THR A 130 -7.99 3.31 16.41
N PRO A 131 -9.08 3.91 15.90
CA PRO A 131 -9.18 5.36 15.76
C PRO A 131 -8.90 6.11 17.07
N GLU A 132 -9.34 5.58 18.22
CA GLU A 132 -9.13 6.17 19.55
C GLU A 132 -7.65 6.14 19.93
N THR A 133 -6.97 5.01 19.71
CA THR A 133 -5.54 4.85 19.98
C THR A 133 -4.72 5.83 19.13
N PHE A 134 -5.02 5.89 17.84
CA PHE A 134 -4.36 6.79 16.90
C PHE A 134 -4.58 8.26 17.26
N SER A 135 -5.81 8.64 17.62
CA SER A 135 -6.16 10.00 18.05
C SER A 135 -5.41 10.41 19.32
N ARG A 136 -5.32 9.51 20.31
CA ARG A 136 -4.57 9.74 21.55
C ARG A 136 -3.09 9.99 21.30
N ILE A 137 -2.43 9.14 20.49
CA ILE A 137 -1.00 9.29 20.16
C ILE A 137 -0.76 10.63 19.44
N ARG A 138 -1.58 10.93 18.43
CA ARG A 138 -1.46 12.18 17.68
C ARG A 138 -1.60 13.42 18.57
N LYS A 139 -2.51 13.42 19.54
CA LYS A 139 -2.71 14.57 20.45
C LYS A 139 -1.48 14.84 21.32
N ASN A 140 -0.77 13.79 21.73
CA ASN A 140 0.43 13.91 22.55
C ASN A 140 1.64 14.49 21.79
N GLN A 141 1.64 14.48 20.45
CA GLN A 141 2.72 15.11 19.65
C GLN A 141 2.65 16.64 19.60
N PHE A 142 1.48 17.23 19.84
CA PHE A 142 1.28 18.68 19.77
C PHE A 142 1.26 19.35 21.15
N LEU A 143 1.63 18.61 22.20
CA LEU A 143 1.84 19.07 23.57
C LEU A 143 3.35 19.13 23.86
#